data_AF-A0A9N9TB14-F1
#
_entry.id   AF-A0A9N9TB14-F1
#
_cell.length_a   1.000
_cell.length_b   1.000
_cell.length_c   1.000
_cell.angle_alpha   90.00
_cell.angle_beta   90.00
_cell.angle_gamma   90.00
#
_symmetry.space_group_name_H-M   'P 1'
#
loop_
_entity.id
_entity.type
_entity.pdbx_description
1 polymer ?
#
loop_
_entity_poly.entity_id
_entity_poly.type
_entity_poly.pdbx_seq_one_letter_code
_entity_poly.pdbx_strand_id
1 'polypeptide(L)'
;MGYEILSRKAIYNWKGDTKFGLSLEIGDTVQILEECQGWYRGFSSKNRAHKGIFPQSYIYLKPCKVDNEGLFESVVPLEDPIVREVTLVLREWGRIWKGIFVDRNHYKFETVGKVMRDLLEWRRQLVLGTLTHDQTTDLKLKIIQKIDWGNRTYLCKALNFAQRTETF
;
A
#
# COMPACT_ATOMS: atom_id res chain seq x y z
N MET A 1 -28.77 5.78 -5.62
CA MET A 1 -28.28 4.60 -4.89
C MET A 1 -26.82 4.44 -5.26
N GLY A 2 -25.93 4.95 -4.41
CA GLY A 2 -24.51 5.10 -4.73
C GLY A 2 -23.82 3.75 -4.86
N TYR A 3 -23.09 3.55 -5.95
CA TYR A 3 -22.24 2.39 -6.14
C TYR A 3 -21.09 2.46 -5.14
N GLU A 4 -21.14 1.59 -4.13
CA GLU A 4 -20.08 1.46 -3.14
C GLU A 4 -18.90 0.75 -3.81
N ILE A 5 -17.87 1.49 -4.23
CA ILE A 5 -16.65 0.84 -4.72
C ILE A 5 -15.97 0.21 -3.51
N LEU A 6 -15.99 -1.11 -3.48
CA LEU A 6 -15.31 -1.89 -2.47
C LEU A 6 -13.80 -1.89 -2.79
N SER A 7 -12.91 -1.61 -1.84
CA SER A 7 -11.49 -1.98 -1.93
C SER A 7 -11.41 -3.50 -2.02
N ARG A 8 -10.71 -3.99 -3.05
CA ARG A 8 -10.76 -5.39 -3.49
C ARG A 8 -9.38 -6.00 -3.28
N LYS A 9 -9.23 -6.67 -2.14
CA LYS A 9 -7.94 -7.19 -1.67
C LYS A 9 -7.94 -8.71 -1.76
N ALA A 10 -6.93 -9.29 -2.38
CA ALA A 10 -6.71 -10.72 -2.28
C ALA A 10 -6.41 -11.11 -0.82
N ILE A 11 -7.15 -12.06 -0.27
CA ILE A 11 -6.98 -12.57 1.10
C ILE A 11 -6.27 -13.94 1.14
N TYR A 12 -6.12 -14.57 -0.03
CA TYR A 12 -5.36 -15.81 -0.20
C TYR A 12 -4.48 -15.74 -1.44
N ASN A 13 -3.38 -16.50 -1.42
CA ASN A 13 -2.55 -16.70 -2.61
C ASN A 13 -3.29 -17.62 -3.58
N TRP A 14 -3.35 -17.23 -4.84
CA TRP A 14 -3.94 -18.03 -5.90
C TRP A 14 -2.97 -18.12 -7.07
N LYS A 15 -2.58 -19.35 -7.45
CA LYS A 15 -1.53 -19.57 -8.44
C LYS A 15 -1.96 -19.27 -9.89
N GLY A 16 -3.27 -19.27 -10.16
CA GLY A 16 -3.77 -19.03 -11.50
C GLY A 16 -3.62 -20.21 -12.46
N ASP A 17 -3.53 -21.45 -11.94
CA ASP A 17 -3.33 -22.70 -12.71
C ASP A 17 -4.56 -23.12 -13.56
N THR A 18 -5.35 -22.16 -14.03
CA THR A 18 -6.52 -22.36 -14.90
C THR A 18 -6.38 -21.54 -16.18
N LYS A 19 -7.17 -21.89 -17.19
CA LYS A 19 -7.21 -21.14 -18.44
C LYS A 19 -7.63 -19.69 -18.17
N PHE A 20 -6.80 -18.74 -18.60
CA PHE A 20 -6.96 -17.30 -18.34
C PHE A 20 -6.85 -16.90 -16.86
N GLY A 21 -6.25 -17.71 -16.01
CA GLY A 21 -6.06 -17.40 -14.60
C GLY A 21 -5.06 -16.27 -14.36
N LEU A 22 -5.47 -15.29 -13.55
CA LEU A 22 -4.60 -14.22 -13.06
C LEU A 22 -4.02 -14.57 -11.68
N SER A 23 -2.76 -15.00 -11.59
CA SER A 23 -2.13 -15.26 -10.28
C SER A 23 -2.23 -14.06 -9.34
N LEU A 24 -2.59 -14.31 -8.07
CA LEU A 24 -2.74 -13.31 -7.02
C LEU A 24 -1.92 -13.70 -5.79
N GLU A 25 -1.34 -12.68 -5.15
CA GLU A 25 -0.72 -12.81 -3.82
C GLU A 25 -1.60 -12.14 -2.76
N ILE A 26 -1.54 -12.64 -1.52
CA ILE A 26 -2.21 -12.01 -0.38
C ILE A 26 -1.84 -10.52 -0.30
N GLY A 27 -2.86 -9.68 -0.21
CA GLY A 27 -2.74 -8.23 -0.13
C GLY A 27 -2.73 -7.51 -1.47
N ASP A 28 -2.75 -8.23 -2.60
CA ASP A 28 -2.89 -7.64 -3.93
C ASP A 28 -4.21 -6.88 -4.06
N THR A 29 -4.12 -5.67 -4.59
CA THR A 29 -5.30 -4.87 -4.93
C THR A 29 -5.69 -5.18 -6.36
N VAL A 30 -6.90 -5.67 -6.58
CA VAL A 30 -7.43 -6.01 -7.90
C VAL A 30 -8.51 -5.03 -8.35
N GLN A 31 -8.64 -4.83 -9.66
CA GLN A 31 -9.81 -4.18 -10.25
C GLN A 31 -10.69 -5.26 -10.85
N ILE A 32 -11.90 -5.42 -10.33
CA ILE A 32 -12.93 -6.31 -10.88
C ILE A 32 -13.66 -5.55 -11.99
N LEU A 33 -13.74 -6.19 -13.16
CA LEU A 33 -14.44 -5.71 -14.35
C LEU A 33 -15.77 -6.44 -14.54
N GLU A 34 -15.79 -7.74 -14.31
CA GLU A 34 -16.96 -8.61 -14.51
C GLU A 34 -17.00 -9.66 -13.39
N GLU A 35 -18.20 -10.17 -13.10
CA GLU A 35 -18.43 -11.29 -12.20
C GLU A 35 -19.31 -12.36 -12.89
N CYS A 36 -19.01 -13.63 -12.63
CA CYS A 36 -19.80 -14.75 -13.12
C CYS A 36 -19.63 -15.96 -12.20
N GLN A 37 -20.72 -16.43 -11.60
CA GLN A 37 -20.81 -17.72 -10.89
C GLN A 37 -19.63 -18.00 -9.92
N GLY A 38 -19.34 -17.07 -9.01
CA GLY A 38 -18.25 -17.25 -8.04
C GLY A 38 -16.84 -16.95 -8.57
N TRP A 39 -16.73 -16.42 -9.79
CA TRP A 39 -15.50 -15.92 -10.39
C TRP A 39 -15.59 -14.43 -10.66
N TYR A 40 -14.46 -13.75 -10.49
CA TYR A 40 -14.26 -12.41 -10.98
C TYR A 40 -13.31 -12.42 -12.17
N ARG A 41 -13.51 -11.48 -13.08
CA ARG A 41 -12.55 -11.12 -14.13
C ARG A 41 -12.02 -9.72 -13.86
N GLY A 42 -10.71 -9.55 -13.95
CA GLY A 42 -10.07 -8.30 -13.59
C GLY A 42 -8.59 -8.26 -13.89
N PHE A 43 -7.90 -7.28 -13.29
CA PHE A 43 -6.45 -7.14 -13.35
C PHE A 43 -5.89 -6.71 -11.98
N SER A 44 -4.61 -7.01 -11.73
CA SER A 44 -3.92 -6.56 -10.53
C SER A 44 -3.42 -5.12 -10.72
N SER A 45 -3.46 -4.31 -9.66
CA SER A 45 -2.90 -2.96 -9.67
C SER A 45 -1.40 -2.95 -10.02
N LYS A 46 -0.70 -4.07 -9.79
CA LYS A 46 0.72 -4.27 -10.16
C LYS A 46 0.92 -4.34 -11.68
N ASN A 47 -0.05 -4.87 -12.43
CA ASN A 47 0.02 -5.01 -13.89
C ASN A 47 -1.37 -4.89 -14.51
N ARG A 48 -1.71 -3.69 -14.98
CA ARG A 48 -3.04 -3.37 -15.54
C ARG A 48 -3.29 -3.96 -16.92
N ALA A 49 -2.22 -4.31 -17.65
CA ALA A 49 -2.32 -4.84 -19.01
C ALA A 49 -2.76 -6.31 -19.01
N HIS A 50 -2.38 -7.06 -17.97
CA HIS A 50 -2.71 -8.48 -17.86
C HIS A 50 -4.07 -8.68 -17.17
N LYS A 51 -5.07 -9.09 -17.94
CA LYS A 51 -6.41 -9.42 -17.46
C LYS A 51 -6.56 -10.93 -17.34
N GLY A 52 -7.25 -11.38 -16.29
CA GLY A 52 -7.61 -12.78 -16.12
C GLY A 52 -8.72 -12.96 -15.11
N ILE A 53 -9.10 -14.21 -14.90
CA ILE A 53 -10.12 -14.61 -13.93
C ILE A 53 -9.48 -15.00 -12.61
N PHE A 54 -10.19 -14.86 -11.49
CA PHE A 54 -9.80 -15.31 -10.15
C PHE A 54 -11.05 -15.60 -9.29
N PRO A 55 -10.98 -16.51 -8.30
CA PRO A 55 -12.15 -16.87 -7.50
C PRO A 55 -12.64 -15.70 -6.63
N GLN A 56 -13.96 -15.53 -6.55
CA GLN A 56 -14.58 -14.51 -5.71
C GLN A 56 -14.25 -14.70 -4.23
N SER A 57 -14.18 -15.95 -3.77
CA SER A 57 -13.86 -16.32 -2.37
C SER A 57 -12.46 -15.91 -1.93
N TYR A 58 -11.58 -15.53 -2.87
CA TYR A 58 -10.21 -15.11 -2.59
C TYR A 58 -10.10 -13.59 -2.44
N ILE A 59 -11.19 -12.85 -2.66
CA ILE A 59 -11.20 -11.40 -2.65
C ILE A 59 -12.07 -10.89 -1.51
N TYR A 60 -11.46 -10.11 -0.64
CA TYR A 60 -12.18 -9.31 0.33
C TYR A 60 -12.58 -7.99 -0.27
N LEU A 61 -13.87 -7.68 -0.16
CA LEU A 61 -14.48 -6.45 -0.61
C LEU A 61 -14.77 -5.56 0.60
N LYS A 62 -14.09 -4.41 0.70
CA LYS A 62 -14.24 -3.45 1.81
C LYS A 62 -14.89 -2.15 1.33
N PRO A 63 -15.98 -1.66 1.92
CA PRO A 63 -16.57 -0.36 1.57
C PRO A 63 -15.54 0.77 1.45
N CYS A 64 -15.69 1.63 0.45
CA CYS A 64 -14.94 2.89 0.30
C CYS A 64 -15.91 4.02 -0.12
N LYS A 65 -15.63 5.27 0.28
CA LYS A 65 -16.40 6.43 -0.16
C LYS A 65 -15.85 6.96 -1.49
N VAL A 66 -16.73 7.15 -2.46
CA VAL A 66 -16.42 7.82 -3.73
C VAL A 66 -16.76 9.29 -3.58
N ASP A 67 -15.87 10.17 -4.01
CA ASP A 67 -16.19 11.57 -4.23
C ASP A 67 -15.97 11.88 -5.73
N ASN A 68 -17.02 12.38 -6.39
CA ASN A 68 -17.22 12.65 -7.82
C ASN A 68 -17.93 11.56 -8.67
N GLU A 69 -19.11 11.92 -9.18
CA GLU A 69 -19.86 11.22 -10.24
C GLU A 69 -19.38 11.70 -11.65
N GLY A 70 -18.15 11.36 -12.06
CA GLY A 70 -17.58 11.79 -13.34
C GLY A 70 -16.68 10.74 -14.03
N LEU A 71 -16.18 11.05 -15.23
CA LEU A 71 -15.34 10.17 -16.08
C LEU A 71 -14.03 9.67 -15.43
N PHE A 72 -13.62 10.26 -14.31
CA PHE A 72 -12.44 9.89 -13.55
C PHE A 72 -12.84 9.60 -12.10
N GLU A 73 -13.02 8.33 -11.76
CA GLU A 73 -13.29 7.89 -10.40
C GLU A 73 -12.05 8.13 -9.52
N SER A 74 -12.13 9.10 -8.60
CA SER A 74 -11.13 9.27 -7.55
C SER A 74 -11.57 8.49 -6.31
N VAL A 75 -10.94 7.33 -6.08
CA VAL A 75 -11.22 6.49 -4.91
C VAL A 75 -10.57 7.15 -3.69
N VAL A 76 -11.37 7.70 -2.78
CA VAL A 76 -10.88 8.21 -1.49
C VAL A 76 -10.91 7.07 -0.47
N PRO A 77 -9.75 6.59 0.03
CA PRO A 77 -9.72 5.54 1.03
C PRO A 77 -10.41 6.00 2.31
N LEU A 78 -11.30 5.17 2.88
CA LEU A 78 -11.82 5.34 4.25
C LEU A 78 -10.73 5.11 5.31
N GLU A 79 -9.57 4.60 4.91
CA GLU A 79 -8.41 4.41 5.77
C GLU A 79 -7.77 5.75 6.10
N ASP A 80 -7.40 5.94 7.36
CA ASP A 80 -6.69 7.13 7.83
C ASP A 80 -5.50 7.44 6.91
N PRO A 81 -5.36 8.68 6.40
CA PRO A 81 -4.27 9.05 5.50
C PRO A 81 -2.89 8.70 6.05
N ILE A 82 -2.70 8.80 7.37
CA ILE A 82 -1.43 8.46 8.03
C ILE A 82 -1.17 6.96 7.97
N VAL A 83 -2.18 6.12 8.16
CA VAL A 83 -2.05 4.65 8.06
C VAL A 83 -1.67 4.25 6.62
N ARG A 84 -2.28 4.90 5.62
CA ARG A 84 -1.91 4.72 4.21
C ARG A 84 -0.47 5.16 3.96
N GLU A 85 -0.09 6.34 4.43
CA GLU A 85 1.25 6.91 4.25
C GLU A 85 2.33 5.99 4.83
N VAL A 86 2.15 5.52 6.06
CA VAL A 86 3.08 4.55 6.68
C VAL A 86 3.23 3.29 5.81
N THR A 87 2.14 2.81 5.20
CA THR A 87 2.19 1.64 4.29
C THR A 87 3.06 1.90 3.08
N LEU A 88 3.01 3.10 2.50
CA LEU A 88 3.77 3.48 1.32
C LEU A 88 5.25 3.69 1.67
N VAL A 89 5.52 4.41 2.77
CA VAL A 89 6.89 4.64 3.26
C VAL A 89 7.59 3.34 3.61
N LEU A 90 6.92 2.39 4.27
CA LEU A 90 7.50 1.08 4.57
C LEU A 90 7.87 0.30 3.30
N ARG A 91 7.10 0.42 2.21
CA ARG A 91 7.42 -0.21 0.92
C ARG A 91 8.65 0.43 0.29
N GLU A 92 8.72 1.75 0.30
CA GLU A 92 9.86 2.50 -0.24
C GLU A 92 11.14 2.22 0.56
N TRP A 93 11.09 2.39 1.88
CA TRP A 93 12.22 2.12 2.76
C TRP A 93 12.62 0.65 2.73
N GLY A 94 11.69 -0.27 2.52
CA GLY A 94 12.00 -1.69 2.32
C GLY A 94 12.88 -1.95 1.09
N ARG A 95 12.73 -1.16 0.02
CA ARG A 95 13.63 -1.24 -1.16
C ARG A 95 15.02 -0.72 -0.81
N ILE A 96 15.09 0.41 -0.13
CA ILE A 96 16.36 1.04 0.31
C ILE A 96 17.10 0.11 1.27
N TRP A 97 16.40 -0.44 2.25
CA TRP A 97 16.94 -1.34 3.27
C TRP A 97 17.58 -2.59 2.67
N LYS A 98 16.95 -3.17 1.62
CA LYS A 98 17.55 -4.27 0.84
C LYS A 98 18.82 -3.84 0.11
N GLY A 99 18.88 -2.61 -0.42
CA GLY A 99 20.11 -2.06 -1.02
C GLY A 99 21.23 -1.91 0.01
N ILE A 100 20.94 -1.34 1.18
CA ILE A 100 21.90 -1.17 2.28
C ILE A 100 22.49 -2.51 2.74
N PHE A 101 21.67 -3.58 2.75
CA PHE A 101 22.13 -4.94 3.06
C PHE A 101 23.21 -5.41 2.07
N VAL A 102 22.99 -5.21 0.76
CA VAL A 102 23.96 -5.57 -0.29
C VAL A 102 25.24 -4.75 -0.14
N ASP A 103 25.13 -3.46 0.19
CA ASP A 103 26.25 -2.55 0.44
C ASP A 103 27.00 -2.84 1.76
N ARG A 104 26.53 -3.82 2.56
CA ARG A 104 27.10 -4.25 3.84
C ARG A 104 27.27 -3.13 4.88
N ASN A 105 26.43 -2.09 4.81
CA ASN A 105 26.44 -1.03 5.81
C ASN A 105 25.56 -1.42 7.01
N HIS A 106 26.15 -2.21 7.92
CA HIS A 106 25.46 -2.79 9.07
C HIS A 106 24.77 -1.76 9.96
N TYR A 107 25.45 -0.66 10.29
CA TYR A 107 24.88 0.39 11.14
C TYR A 107 23.62 1.01 10.53
N LYS A 108 23.65 1.36 9.24
CA LYS A 108 22.48 1.93 8.56
C LYS A 108 21.36 0.89 8.42
N PHE A 109 21.71 -0.35 8.13
CA PHE A 109 20.74 -1.45 8.01
C PHE A 109 19.97 -1.66 9.31
N GLU A 110 20.65 -1.73 10.44
CA GLU A 110 20.02 -1.88 11.75
C GLU A 110 19.16 -0.66 12.11
N THR A 111 19.68 0.55 11.87
CA THR A 111 18.98 1.80 12.19
C THR A 111 17.67 1.92 11.39
N VAL A 112 17.73 1.77 10.07
CA VAL A 112 16.53 1.83 9.21
C VAL A 112 15.56 0.71 9.57
N GLY A 113 16.05 -0.51 9.77
CA GLY A 113 15.21 -1.65 10.15
C GLY A 113 14.48 -1.43 11.48
N LYS A 114 15.13 -0.81 12.47
CA LYS A 114 14.50 -0.44 13.74
C LYS A 114 13.36 0.56 13.54
N VAL A 115 13.60 1.62 12.78
CA VAL A 115 12.56 2.63 12.53
C VAL A 115 11.39 2.06 11.72
N MET A 116 11.65 1.19 10.75
CA MET A 116 10.59 0.49 10.02
C MET A 116 9.71 -0.37 10.95
N ARG A 117 10.30 -1.06 11.93
CA ARG A 117 9.54 -1.84 12.92
C ARG A 117 8.69 -0.93 13.81
N ASP A 118 9.23 0.21 14.25
CA ASP A 118 8.49 1.19 15.04
C ASP A 118 7.28 1.72 14.25
N LEU A 119 7.47 2.10 12.98
CA LEU A 119 6.40 2.56 12.10
C LEU A 119 5.32 1.50 11.88
N LEU A 120 5.72 0.22 11.70
CA LEU A 120 4.78 -0.88 11.56
C LEU A 120 3.91 -1.07 12.82
N GLU A 121 4.51 -0.98 14.00
CA GLU A 121 3.79 -1.08 15.26
C GLU A 121 2.85 0.10 15.50
N TRP A 122 3.29 1.34 15.23
CA TRP A 122 2.41 2.50 15.34
C TRP A 122 1.25 2.46 14.35
N ARG A 123 1.49 1.96 13.12
CA ARG A 123 0.41 1.70 12.16
C ARG A 123 -0.59 0.69 12.71
N ARG A 124 -0.13 -0.40 13.33
CA ARG A 124 -0.99 -1.41 13.95
C ARG A 124 -1.88 -0.79 15.03
N GLN A 125 -1.33 0.07 15.88
CA GLN A 125 -2.09 0.76 16.93
C GLN A 125 -3.17 1.69 16.35
N LEU A 126 -2.85 2.46 15.31
CA LEU A 126 -3.84 3.31 14.61
C LEU A 126 -4.98 2.47 13.99
N VAL A 127 -4.65 1.32 13.40
CA VAL A 127 -5.65 0.43 12.77
C VAL A 127 -6.54 -0.26 13.81
N LEU A 128 -6.00 -0.61 14.97
CA LEU A 128 -6.79 -1.23 16.04
C LEU A 128 -7.84 -0.30 16.64
N GLY A 129 -7.63 1.01 16.59
CA GLY A 129 -8.61 2.00 17.07
C GLY A 129 -8.86 1.95 18.58
N THR A 130 -7.93 1.40 19.37
CA THR A 130 -8.07 1.26 20.83
C THR A 130 -7.57 2.48 21.62
N LEU A 131 -7.05 3.50 20.93
CA LEU A 131 -6.49 4.71 21.53
C LEU A 131 -7.57 5.78 21.69
N THR A 132 -7.40 6.68 22.67
CA THR A 132 -8.21 7.89 22.78
C THR A 132 -7.90 8.86 21.63
N HIS A 133 -8.73 9.89 21.47
CA HIS A 133 -8.53 10.93 20.46
C HIS A 133 -7.16 11.62 20.61
N ASP A 134 -6.81 12.01 21.84
CA ASP A 134 -5.56 12.72 22.12
C ASP A 134 -4.34 11.80 21.87
N GLN A 135 -4.40 10.55 22.35
CA GLN A 135 -3.37 9.55 22.09
C GLN A 135 -3.19 9.28 20.59
N THR A 136 -4.29 9.22 19.84
CA THR A 136 -4.25 9.03 18.37
C THR A 136 -3.58 10.23 17.69
N THR A 137 -3.88 11.44 18.15
CA THR A 137 -3.29 12.68 17.62
C THR A 137 -1.79 12.73 17.88
N ASP A 138 -1.36 12.44 19.10
CA ASP A 138 0.06 12.40 19.47
C ASP A 138 0.82 11.31 18.69
N LEU A 139 0.21 10.13 18.52
CA LEU A 139 0.82 9.05 17.76
C LEU A 139 0.99 9.41 16.28
N LYS A 140 0.00 10.08 15.67
CA LYS A 140 0.10 10.59 14.29
C LYS A 140 1.25 11.59 14.14
N LEU A 141 1.37 12.55 15.04
CA LEU A 141 2.46 13.52 15.02
C LEU A 141 3.82 12.83 15.14
N LYS A 142 3.94 11.87 16.06
CA LYS A 142 5.14 11.05 16.23
C LYS A 142 5.52 10.29 14.96
N ILE A 143 4.54 9.70 14.27
CA ILE A 143 4.74 9.02 12.98
C ILE A 143 5.30 10.00 11.94
N ILE A 144 4.65 11.15 11.76
CA ILE A 144 5.04 12.16 10.76
C ILE A 144 6.49 12.59 10.99
N GLN A 145 6.82 13.00 12.22
CA GLN A 145 8.18 13.42 12.59
C GLN A 145 9.23 12.34 12.32
N LYS A 146 8.87 11.07 12.55
CA LYS A 146 9.79 9.94 12.34
C LYS A 146 10.02 9.65 10.86
N ILE A 147 8.96 9.75 10.04
CA ILE A 147 9.05 9.64 8.58
C ILE A 147 9.92 10.77 8.04
N ASP A 148 9.68 12.02 8.44
CA ASP A 148 10.46 13.19 8.00
C ASP A 148 11.95 13.05 8.34
N TRP A 149 12.26 12.60 9.56
CA TRP A 149 13.63 12.32 9.97
C TRP A 149 14.30 11.27 9.08
N GLY A 150 13.62 10.15 8.80
CA GLY A 150 14.19 9.09 7.96
C GLY A 150 14.31 9.50 6.49
N ASN A 151 13.35 10.29 5.99
CA ASN A 151 13.40 10.84 4.64
C ASN A 151 14.61 11.77 4.48
N ARG A 152 14.85 12.67 5.44
CA ARG A 152 16.04 13.54 5.43
C ARG A 152 17.35 12.75 5.54
N THR A 153 17.37 11.67 6.31
CA THR A 153 18.59 10.91 6.59
C THR A 153 18.96 9.95 5.44
N TYR A 154 17.98 9.34 4.79
CA TYR A 154 18.21 8.22 3.85
C TYR A 154 17.68 8.48 2.43
N LEU A 155 16.69 9.37 2.26
CA LEU A 155 16.05 9.66 0.97
C LEU A 155 16.47 11.00 0.35
N CYS A 156 17.31 11.82 1.01
CA CYS A 156 17.83 13.07 0.45
C CYS A 156 18.73 12.89 -0.79
N LYS A 157 18.98 11.65 -1.24
CA LYS A 157 19.58 11.35 -2.55
C LYS A 157 18.58 11.07 -3.67
N ALA A 158 17.30 10.76 -3.36
CA ALA A 158 16.28 10.47 -4.38
C ALA A 158 15.70 11.75 -5.01
N LEU A 159 15.60 12.85 -4.27
CA LEU A 159 15.19 14.16 -4.82
C LEU A 159 16.22 14.76 -5.78
N ASN A 160 17.50 14.37 -5.69
CA ASN A 160 18.55 14.82 -6.60
C ASN A 160 18.59 14.06 -7.94
N PHE A 161 17.83 12.96 -8.09
CA PHE A 161 17.74 12.22 -9.35
C PHE A 161 16.52 12.64 -10.17
N ALA A 162 15.39 12.96 -9.52
CA ALA A 162 14.19 13.46 -10.19
C ALA A 162 14.35 14.90 -10.71
N GLN A 163 15.21 15.73 -10.12
CA GLN A 163 15.51 17.08 -10.64
C GLN A 163 16.60 17.12 -11.72
N ARG A 164 17.26 15.99 -12.05
CA ARG A 164 18.29 15.93 -13.11
C ARG A 164 17.80 15.36 -14.44
N THR A 165 16.59 14.82 -14.52
CA THR A 165 16.02 14.31 -15.78
C THR A 165 15.04 15.27 -16.45
N GLU A 166 14.88 16.49 -15.94
CA GLU A 166 14.13 17.59 -16.59
C GLU A 166 15.03 18.77 -16.99
N THR A 167 16.36 18.60 -16.98
CA THR A 167 17.26 19.53 -17.66
C THR A 167 18.26 18.76 -18.51
N PHE A 168 18.21 19.06 -19.81
CA PHE A 168 18.87 18.47 -20.99
C PHE A 168 18.11 17.33 -21.69
#